data_AF-A0A7L2SP38-F1
#
_entry.id   AF-A0A7L2SP38-F1
#
_cell.length_a   1.000
_cell.length_b   1.000
_cell.length_c   1.000
_cell.angle_alpha   90.00
_cell.angle_beta   90.00
_cell.angle_gamma   90.00
#
_symmetry.space_group_name_H-M   'P 1'
#
loop_
_entity.id
_entity.type
_entity.pdbx_description
1 polymer ?
#
loop_
_entity_poly.entity_id
_entity_poly.type
_entity_poly.pdbx_seq_one_letter_code
_entity_poly.pdbx_strand_id
1 'polypeptide(L)'
;LSFIKVINVGQRFLVNRVQDYIQSKIVYYLMNIHVQPRTIYLCRHGESEYNLVGKIGGDSGLSARGKQFSQALKKFIEEQEIVDLKVWTSQLKRTIQTAESLGVLYEQWKILNEIDA
;
A
#
# COMPACT_ATOMS: atom_id res chain seq x y z
N LEU A 1 -15.32 -25.72 23.28
CA LEU A 1 -14.42 -25.62 22.10
C LEU A 1 -14.24 -24.16 21.75
N SER A 2 -13.01 -23.76 21.46
CA SER A 2 -12.66 -22.42 20.97
C SER A 2 -12.60 -22.49 19.45
N PHE A 3 -13.44 -21.71 18.76
CA PHE A 3 -13.54 -21.80 17.30
C PHE A 3 -14.06 -20.51 16.66
N ILE A 4 -13.85 -20.41 15.35
CA ILE A 4 -14.48 -19.44 14.45
C ILE A 4 -15.11 -20.19 13.28
N LYS A 5 -16.38 -19.91 12.99
CA LYS A 5 -17.08 -20.37 11.79
C LYS A 5 -17.26 -19.19 10.85
N VAL A 6 -16.59 -19.24 9.71
CA VAL A 6 -16.75 -18.28 8.62
C VAL A 6 -17.92 -18.75 7.75
N ILE A 7 -18.95 -17.92 7.59
CA ILE A 7 -20.19 -18.27 6.91
C ILE A 7 -20.31 -17.41 5.65
N ASN A 8 -20.66 -18.05 4.53
CA ASN A 8 -20.82 -17.42 3.22
C ASN A 8 -19.62 -16.54 2.85
N VAL A 9 -18.41 -17.12 2.89
CA VAL A 9 -17.19 -16.47 2.40
C VAL A 9 -16.91 -15.12 3.07
N GLY A 10 -17.15 -15.05 4.38
CA GLY A 10 -16.87 -13.86 5.19
C GLY A 10 -18.03 -12.88 5.32
N GLN A 11 -19.23 -13.17 4.81
CA GLN A 11 -20.42 -12.34 5.06
C GLN A 11 -20.85 -12.36 6.53
N ARG A 12 -20.60 -13.48 7.24
CA ARG A 12 -20.93 -13.60 8.67
C ARG A 12 -19.92 -14.48 9.40
N PHE A 13 -19.68 -14.16 10.67
CA PHE A 13 -18.78 -14.90 11.54
C PHE A 13 -19.51 -15.33 12.81
N LEU A 14 -19.27 -16.56 13.25
CA LEU A 14 -19.62 -17.03 14.60
C LEU A 14 -18.33 -17.39 15.33
N VAL A 15 -18.01 -16.61 16.36
CA VAL A 15 -16.80 -16.77 17.16
C VAL A 15 -17.20 -17.24 18.55
N ASN A 16 -16.54 -18.28 19.07
CA ASN A 16 -16.86 -18.84 20.37
C ASN A 16 -15.60 -19.07 21.21
N ARG A 17 -15.62 -18.58 22.46
CA ARG A 17 -14.58 -18.78 23.49
C ARG A 17 -13.15 -18.51 22.99
N VAL A 18 -12.86 -17.28 22.58
CA VAL A 18 -11.47 -16.84 22.31
C VAL A 18 -10.71 -16.80 23.63
N GLN A 19 -9.60 -17.55 23.76
CA GLN A 19 -8.92 -17.75 25.04
C GLN A 19 -7.64 -16.95 25.21
N ASP A 20 -7.03 -16.52 24.11
CA ASP A 20 -5.70 -15.93 24.14
C ASP A 20 -5.50 -14.87 23.04
N TYR A 21 -4.32 -14.24 23.10
CA TYR A 21 -3.92 -13.20 22.16
C TYR A 21 -3.82 -13.72 20.72
N ILE A 22 -3.28 -14.93 20.51
CA ILE A 22 -3.08 -15.46 19.16
C ILE A 22 -4.42 -15.79 18.49
N GLN A 23 -5.37 -16.38 19.21
CA GLN A 23 -6.73 -16.63 18.74
C GLN A 23 -7.45 -15.32 18.40
N SER A 24 -7.28 -14.28 19.21
CA SER A 24 -7.84 -12.95 18.92
C SER A 24 -7.29 -12.37 17.61
N LYS A 25 -5.98 -12.52 17.35
CA LYS A 25 -5.36 -12.09 16.10
C LYS A 25 -5.80 -12.92 14.89
N ILE A 26 -5.97 -14.23 15.05
CA ILE A 26 -6.50 -15.12 14.00
C ILE A 26 -7.93 -14.70 13.62
N VAL A 27 -8.80 -14.46 14.61
CA VAL A 27 -10.17 -13.98 14.38
C VAL A 27 -10.15 -12.65 13.64
N TYR A 28 -9.37 -11.68 14.12
CA TYR A 28 -9.24 -10.37 13.46
C TYR A 28 -8.79 -10.49 12.00
N TYR A 29 -7.78 -11.31 11.72
CA TYR A 29 -7.30 -11.52 10.37
C TYR A 29 -8.38 -12.12 9.46
N LEU A 30 -9.04 -13.20 9.91
CA LEU A 30 -10.09 -13.87 9.14
C LEU A 30 -11.31 -12.98 8.88
N MET A 31 -11.58 -11.99 9.73
CA MET A 31 -12.66 -11.02 9.53
C MET A 31 -12.35 -9.96 8.46
N ASN A 32 -11.08 -9.77 8.09
CA ASN A 32 -10.65 -8.73 7.14
C ASN A 32 -10.19 -9.29 5.78
N ILE A 33 -10.10 -10.61 5.61
CA ILE A 33 -9.79 -11.20 4.31
C ILE A 33 -11.02 -11.23 3.40
N HIS A 34 -10.77 -11.17 2.09
CA HIS A 34 -11.82 -11.24 1.10
C HIS A 34 -11.28 -11.93 -0.17
N VAL A 35 -12.14 -12.72 -0.84
CA VAL A 35 -11.74 -13.59 -1.97
C VAL A 35 -12.05 -13.01 -3.35
N GLN A 36 -12.65 -11.82 -3.41
CA GLN A 36 -12.93 -11.15 -4.69
C GLN A 36 -11.60 -10.90 -5.42
N PRO A 37 -11.53 -11.25 -6.72
CA PRO A 37 -10.34 -10.96 -7.53
C PRO A 37 -10.00 -9.47 -7.47
N ARG A 38 -8.71 -9.18 -7.26
CA ARG A 38 -8.15 -7.82 -7.30
C ARG A 38 -6.67 -7.88 -7.64
N THR A 39 -6.14 -6.77 -8.12
CA THR A 39 -4.71 -6.61 -8.40
C THR A 39 -4.11 -5.59 -7.44
N ILE A 40 -2.96 -5.89 -6.86
CA ILE A 40 -2.19 -4.99 -6.00
C ILE A 40 -0.88 -4.69 -6.74
N TYR A 41 -0.64 -3.41 -7.04
CA TYR A 41 0.61 -2.94 -7.64
C TYR A 41 1.51 -2.37 -6.56
N LEU A 42 2.78 -2.80 -6.55
CA LEU A 42 3.79 -2.30 -5.63
C LEU A 42 4.96 -1.75 -6.42
N CYS A 43 5.34 -0.51 -6.14
CA CYS A 43 6.57 0.09 -6.64
C CYS A 43 7.17 1.00 -5.57
N ARG A 44 8.45 1.32 -5.71
CA ARG A 44 9.08 2.38 -4.92
C ARG A 44 8.72 3.74 -5.53
N HIS A 45 9.02 4.81 -4.80
CA HIS A 45 9.09 6.14 -5.40
C HIS A 45 10.06 6.15 -6.60
N GLY A 46 9.88 7.10 -7.52
CA GLY A 46 10.91 7.38 -8.53
C GLY A 46 12.25 7.72 -7.87
N GLU A 47 13.36 7.49 -8.55
CA GLU A 47 14.70 7.77 -8.02
C GLU A 47 14.78 9.17 -7.36
N SER A 48 15.35 9.24 -6.16
CA SER A 48 15.54 10.49 -5.41
C SER A 48 16.96 11.02 -5.51
N GLU A 49 17.15 12.30 -5.15
CA GLU A 49 18.48 12.91 -5.04
C GLU A 49 19.40 12.15 -4.08
N TYR A 50 18.86 11.62 -2.98
CA TYR A 50 19.65 10.81 -2.05
C TYR A 50 20.03 9.44 -2.61
N ASN A 51 19.23 8.86 -3.52
CA ASN A 51 19.63 7.63 -4.20
C ASN A 51 20.85 7.86 -5.09
N LEU A 52 20.95 9.01 -5.77
CA LEU A 52 22.10 9.34 -6.63
C LEU A 52 23.41 9.43 -5.85
N VAL A 53 23.36 9.90 -4.60
CA VAL A 53 24.54 10.04 -3.72
C VAL A 53 24.69 8.87 -2.74
N GLY A 54 23.89 7.81 -2.86
CA GLY A 54 23.96 6.63 -1.99
C GLY A 54 23.59 6.91 -0.52
N LYS A 55 22.84 7.98 -0.25
CA LYS A 55 22.42 8.35 1.10
C LYS A 55 21.12 7.66 1.48
N ILE A 56 21.06 7.10 2.69
CA ILE A 56 19.89 6.43 3.25
C ILE A 56 18.97 7.41 4.01
N GLY A 57 17.69 7.04 4.13
CA GLY A 57 16.71 7.80 4.89
C GLY A 57 16.40 9.20 4.34
N GLY A 58 16.04 10.11 5.24
CA GLY A 58 15.72 11.51 4.93
C GLY A 58 14.48 11.69 4.04
N ASP A 59 14.33 12.93 3.55
CA ASP A 59 13.14 13.35 2.80
C ASP A 59 13.49 14.10 1.50
N SER A 60 14.48 13.61 0.77
CA SER A 60 14.87 14.17 -0.52
C SER A 60 13.77 13.99 -1.57
N GLY A 61 13.61 14.97 -2.47
CA GLY A 61 12.72 14.85 -3.62
C GLY A 61 13.25 13.97 -4.76
N LEU A 62 12.47 13.85 -5.82
CA LEU A 62 12.79 13.10 -7.03
C LEU A 62 13.93 13.74 -7.83
N SER A 63 14.81 12.88 -8.36
CA SER A 63 15.77 13.22 -9.41
C SER A 63 15.07 13.49 -10.74
N ALA A 64 15.82 13.98 -11.74
CA ALA A 64 15.31 14.12 -13.10
C ALA A 64 14.78 12.78 -13.65
N ARG A 65 15.48 11.66 -13.40
CA ARG A 65 15.02 10.32 -13.81
C ARG A 65 13.83 9.85 -12.98
N GLY A 66 13.77 10.20 -11.69
CA GLY A 66 12.61 9.91 -10.85
C GLY A 66 11.32 10.55 -11.36
N LYS A 67 11.40 11.78 -11.88
CA LYS A 67 10.27 12.44 -12.55
C LYS A 67 9.90 11.78 -13.87
N GLN A 68 10.87 11.28 -14.64
CA GLN A 68 10.58 10.51 -15.86
C GLN A 68 9.86 9.19 -15.50
N PHE A 69 10.29 8.52 -14.44
CA PHE A 69 9.61 7.33 -13.93
C PHE A 69 8.16 7.62 -13.54
N SER A 70 7.88 8.74 -12.85
CA SER A 70 6.51 9.06 -12.45
C SER A 70 5.58 9.31 -13.65
N GLN A 71 6.10 9.90 -14.74
CA GLN A 71 5.36 10.03 -16.00
C GLN A 71 5.16 8.69 -16.71
N ALA A 72 6.16 7.81 -16.70
CA ALA A 72 6.02 6.46 -17.25
C ALA A 72 5.00 5.63 -16.45
N LEU A 73 4.99 5.78 -15.12
CA LEU A 73 4.02 5.13 -14.24
C LEU A 73 2.61 5.62 -14.53
N LYS A 74 2.41 6.93 -14.76
CA LYS A 74 1.13 7.48 -15.19
C LYS A 74 0.63 6.77 -16.44
N LYS A 75 1.46 6.74 -17.49
CA LYS A 75 1.11 6.10 -18.76
C LYS A 75 0.78 4.62 -18.57
N PHE A 76 1.57 3.89 -17.78
CA PHE A 76 1.30 2.49 -17.46
C PHE A 76 -0.07 2.32 -16.80
N ILE A 77 -0.40 3.13 -15.80
CA ILE A 77 -1.68 3.05 -15.10
C ILE A 77 -2.86 3.38 -16.02
N GLU A 78 -2.72 4.39 -16.89
CA GLU A 78 -3.72 4.73 -17.90
C GLU A 78 -3.96 3.56 -18.87
N GLU A 79 -2.89 2.90 -19.34
CA GLU A 79 -2.97 1.73 -20.23
C GLU A 79 -3.58 0.49 -19.57
N GLN A 80 -3.51 0.37 -18.24
CA GLN A 80 -4.12 -0.76 -17.51
C GLN A 80 -5.64 -0.59 -17.30
N GLU A 81 -6.20 0.61 -17.53
CA GLU A 81 -7.63 0.93 -17.37
C GLU A 81 -8.24 0.41 -16.04
N ILE A 82 -7.51 0.60 -14.93
CA ILE A 82 -7.87 0.03 -13.63
C ILE A 82 -9.09 0.76 -13.05
N VAL A 83 -10.20 0.03 -12.92
CA VAL A 83 -11.43 0.52 -12.27
C VAL A 83 -11.19 0.72 -10.77
N ASP A 84 -11.66 1.86 -10.24
CA ASP A 84 -11.59 2.22 -8.80
C ASP A 84 -10.18 2.12 -8.19
N LEU A 85 -9.14 2.50 -8.95
CA LEU A 85 -7.77 2.50 -8.46
C LEU A 85 -7.61 3.37 -7.21
N LYS A 86 -7.12 2.75 -6.14
CA LYS A 86 -6.66 3.45 -4.92
C LYS A 86 -5.15 3.57 -4.93
N VAL A 87 -4.65 4.80 -4.77
CA VAL A 87 -3.22 5.07 -4.69
C VAL A 87 -2.84 5.44 -3.26
N TRP A 88 -1.86 4.73 -2.72
CA TRP A 88 -1.32 5.01 -1.39
C TRP A 88 0.16 5.40 -1.49
N THR A 89 0.53 6.37 -0.67
CA THR A 89 1.91 6.88 -0.57
C THR A 89 2.34 6.93 0.88
N SER A 90 3.66 6.99 1.12
CA SER A 90 4.17 7.45 2.42
C SER A 90 3.97 8.95 2.59
N GLN A 91 4.32 9.49 3.75
CA GLN A 91 4.38 10.94 3.97
C GLN A 91 5.67 11.58 3.45
N LEU A 92 6.57 10.80 2.85
CA LEU A 92 7.85 11.29 2.34
C LEU A 92 7.68 11.88 0.94
N LYS A 93 8.32 13.03 0.71
CA LYS A 93 8.24 13.88 -0.48
C LYS A 93 8.38 13.10 -1.78
N ARG A 94 9.31 12.14 -1.84
CA ARG A 94 9.56 11.32 -3.03
C ARG A 94 8.39 10.43 -3.43
N THR A 95 7.65 9.83 -2.49
CA THR A 95 6.45 9.04 -2.83
C THR A 95 5.29 9.95 -3.24
N ILE A 96 5.16 11.09 -2.57
CA ILE A 96 4.14 12.11 -2.88
C ILE A 96 4.34 12.64 -4.31
N GLN A 97 5.55 13.10 -4.65
CA GLN A 97 5.86 13.61 -5.99
C GLN A 97 5.66 12.57 -7.11
N THR A 98 5.89 11.29 -6.79
CA THR A 98 5.63 10.20 -7.74
C THR A 98 4.13 10.08 -8.02
N ALA A 99 3.29 10.12 -6.97
CA ALA A 99 1.83 10.01 -7.09
C ALA A 99 1.18 11.28 -7.67
N GLU A 100 1.70 12.48 -7.37
CA GLU A 100 1.22 13.74 -7.95
C GLU A 100 1.20 13.71 -9.48
N SER A 101 2.18 13.03 -10.08
CA SER A 101 2.28 12.89 -11.54
C SER A 101 1.14 12.05 -12.13
N LEU A 102 0.48 11.19 -11.34
CA LEU A 102 -0.58 10.30 -11.82
C LEU A 102 -1.90 11.05 -12.09
N GLY A 103 -2.10 12.24 -11.50
CA GLY A 103 -3.32 13.02 -11.68
C GLY A 103 -4.57 12.40 -11.06
N VAL A 104 -4.42 11.44 -10.15
CA VAL A 104 -5.51 10.80 -9.39
C VAL A 104 -5.41 11.13 -7.90
N LEU A 105 -6.51 10.93 -7.18
CA LEU A 105 -6.51 11.05 -5.73
C LEU A 105 -5.62 9.97 -5.11
N TYR A 106 -4.82 10.36 -4.12
CA TYR A 106 -3.97 9.46 -3.36
C TYR A 106 -4.06 9.76 -1.87
N GLU A 107 -3.86 8.72 -1.05
CA GLU A 107 -3.85 8.82 0.41
C GLU A 107 -2.42 8.69 0.94
N GLN A 108 -2.07 9.50 1.93
CA GLN A 108 -0.75 9.48 2.57
C GLN A 108 -0.82 8.74 3.90
N TRP A 109 0.05 7.75 4.07
CA TRP A 109 0.08 6.90 5.26
C TRP A 109 1.43 6.99 5.93
N LYS A 110 1.47 7.51 7.17
CA LYS A 110 2.71 7.60 7.96
C LYS A 110 3.37 6.23 8.18
N ILE A 111 2.57 5.18 8.31
CA ILE A 111 3.03 3.80 8.48
C ILE A 111 3.73 3.23 7.23
N LEU A 112 3.60 3.89 6.07
CA LEU A 112 4.31 3.54 4.84
C LEU A 112 5.64 4.29 4.69
N ASN A 113 6.05 5.10 5.68
CA ASN A 113 7.35 5.74 5.67
C ASN A 113 8.46 4.68 5.62
N GLU A 114 9.57 5.07 4.97
CA GLU A 114 10.80 4.29 4.98
C GLU A 114 11.25 4.01 6.41
N ILE A 115 11.97 2.90 6.59
CA ILE A 115 12.56 2.55 7.88
C ILE A 115 13.39 3.73 8.43
N ASP A 116 13.23 4.01 9.71
CA ASP A 116 14.05 5.01 10.41
C ASP A 116 15.43 4.38 10.68
N ALA A 117 16.48 5.05 10.21
CA ALA A 117 17.84 4.51 10.12
C ALA A 117 18.81 5.21 11.06
#